data_AF-A0A1A9LFP2-F1
#
_entry.id   AF-A0A1A9LFP2-F1
#
_cell.length_a   1.000
_cell.length_b   1.000
_cell.length_c   1.000
_cell.angle_alpha   90.00
_cell.angle_beta   90.00
_cell.angle_gamma   90.00
#
_symmetry.space_group_name_H-M   'P 1'
#
loop_
_entity.id
_entity.type
_entity.pdbx_description
1 polymer ?
#
loop_
_entity_poly.entity_id
_entity_poly.type
_entity_poly.pdbx_seq_one_letter_code
_entity_poly.pdbx_strand_id
1 'polypeptide(L)'
;MKRNEFIKISGLAGISLAIFPQFSFNNFSEEFTRNQLIGKGNPDIVGDSYTSKMHKTAKEAFLKMKAAAAKENINIEVVSAYRSFQRQKEIFEGKYKKFTSEGLSPDKAIQKIKEYSTIPGTSRHHWGTDIDIIDANAPRPSNVLMPENFHGTGPFCKLKTWLNENATKFDFYEVYTDNGIRKGFKYEPWHFSYAPVSIPMLKAYKEKIDVKKMLSEEKILGNEHFSEAFVSKYVKENILDINPKLLS
;
A
#
# COMPACT_ATOMS: atom_id res chain seq x y z
N MET A 1 34.78 -3.33 -75.96
CA MET A 1 34.37 -2.05 -75.35
C MET A 1 33.88 -2.32 -73.93
N LYS A 2 34.51 -1.67 -72.93
CA LYS A 2 34.08 -1.28 -71.55
C LYS A 2 33.20 -2.29 -70.74
N ARG A 3 33.66 -2.92 -69.64
CA ARG A 3 34.10 -2.47 -68.29
C ARG A 3 32.94 -2.22 -67.30
N ASN A 4 33.14 -2.71 -66.07
CA ASN A 4 32.46 -2.49 -64.77
C ASN A 4 31.50 -3.63 -64.36
N GLU A 5 31.91 -4.55 -63.48
CA GLU A 5 31.88 -4.47 -62.00
C GLU A 5 30.48 -4.30 -61.40
N PHE A 6 29.97 -5.31 -60.67
CA PHE A 6 29.86 -5.23 -59.20
C PHE A 6 29.53 -6.59 -58.54
N ILE A 7 30.09 -6.72 -57.35
CA ILE A 7 30.12 -7.82 -56.37
C ILE A 7 28.71 -8.06 -55.79
N LYS A 8 28.16 -9.29 -55.82
CA LYS A 8 28.29 -10.41 -54.86
C LYS A 8 27.34 -10.31 -53.63
N ILE A 9 26.71 -11.46 -53.33
CA ILE A 9 26.17 -11.92 -52.04
C ILE A 9 24.70 -11.55 -51.73
N SER A 10 23.80 -12.46 -52.08
CA SER A 10 22.52 -12.68 -51.37
C SER A 10 22.36 -14.18 -51.14
N GLY A 11 22.43 -14.62 -49.89
CA GLY A 11 22.14 -16.01 -49.55
C GLY A 11 22.81 -16.51 -48.29
N LEU A 12 22.34 -16.08 -47.12
CA LEU A 12 22.43 -16.84 -45.88
C LEU A 12 21.26 -16.42 -45.01
N ALA A 13 20.25 -17.29 -44.97
CA ALA A 13 19.13 -17.20 -44.05
C ALA A 13 19.67 -17.34 -42.63
N GLY A 14 19.85 -16.20 -41.95
CA GLY A 14 20.14 -16.16 -40.53
C GLY A 14 18.88 -16.51 -39.74
N ILE A 15 18.97 -17.58 -38.96
CA ILE A 15 17.98 -17.95 -37.94
C ILE A 15 17.86 -16.76 -36.98
N SER A 16 16.77 -15.99 -37.10
CA SER A 16 16.42 -14.98 -36.11
C SER A 16 15.92 -15.71 -34.86
N LEU A 17 16.84 -16.05 -33.96
CA LEU A 17 16.55 -16.34 -32.57
C LEU A 17 15.87 -15.10 -31.98
N ALA A 18 14.54 -15.14 -31.88
CA ALA A 18 13.78 -14.17 -31.13
C ALA A 18 14.20 -14.30 -29.65
N ILE A 19 15.12 -13.42 -29.23
CA ILE A 19 15.44 -13.24 -27.82
C ILE A 19 14.23 -12.55 -27.20
N PHE A 20 13.28 -13.34 -26.73
CA PHE A 20 12.30 -12.83 -25.77
C PHE A 20 13.08 -12.34 -24.55
N PRO A 21 12.85 -11.11 -24.06
CA PRO A 21 13.35 -10.73 -22.76
C PRO A 21 12.65 -11.62 -21.73
N GLN A 22 13.32 -12.67 -21.29
CA GLN A 22 12.96 -13.34 -20.05
C GLN A 22 13.16 -12.30 -18.96
N PHE A 23 12.07 -11.69 -18.51
CA PHE A 23 12.03 -11.09 -17.20
C PHE A 23 12.36 -12.22 -16.22
N SER A 24 13.64 -12.31 -15.82
CA SER A 24 14.01 -13.09 -14.66
C SER A 24 13.27 -12.48 -13.48
N PHE A 25 12.18 -13.13 -13.08
CA PHE A 25 11.70 -13.06 -11.71
C PHE A 25 12.83 -13.63 -10.87
N ASN A 26 13.73 -12.75 -10.43
CA ASN A 26 14.62 -13.06 -9.35
C ASN A 26 13.73 -13.38 -8.15
N ASN A 27 13.47 -14.66 -7.91
CA ASN A 27 13.02 -15.20 -6.65
C ASN A 27 14.16 -15.05 -5.63
N PHE A 28 14.58 -13.82 -5.36
CA PHE A 28 15.13 -13.54 -4.04
C PHE A 28 13.92 -13.66 -3.12
N SER A 29 13.89 -14.70 -2.29
CA SER A 29 13.11 -14.59 -1.05
C SER A 29 13.77 -13.46 -0.27
N GLU A 30 13.35 -12.21 -0.51
CA GLU A 30 13.73 -11.10 0.35
C GLU A 30 13.31 -11.52 1.76
N GLU A 31 14.30 -11.84 2.59
CA GLU A 31 14.03 -12.31 3.92
C GLU A 31 13.67 -11.09 4.77
N PHE A 32 12.39 -10.75 4.83
CA PHE A 32 11.92 -9.66 5.68
C PHE A 32 12.14 -10.01 7.14
N THR A 33 12.82 -9.11 7.86
CA THR A 33 13.02 -9.17 9.30
C THR A 33 11.74 -8.79 10.05
N ARG A 34 11.60 -9.22 11.31
CA ARG A 34 10.49 -8.78 12.18
C ARG A 34 10.35 -7.26 12.20
N ASN A 35 11.47 -6.54 12.32
CA ASN A 35 11.46 -5.07 12.39
C ASN A 35 10.92 -4.41 11.11
N GLN A 36 11.24 -4.97 9.93
CA GLN A 36 10.65 -4.50 8.67
C GLN A 36 9.13 -4.76 8.65
N LEU A 37 8.72 -5.96 9.04
CA LEU A 37 7.32 -6.39 8.99
C LEU A 37 6.40 -5.59 9.92
N ILE A 38 6.91 -5.14 11.08
CA ILE A 38 6.14 -4.36 12.07
C ILE A 38 6.45 -2.86 12.02
N GLY A 39 7.25 -2.37 11.06
CA GLY A 39 7.50 -0.94 10.87
C GLY A 39 8.50 -0.30 11.82
N LYS A 40 9.37 -1.09 12.45
CA LYS A 40 10.49 -0.61 13.29
C LYS A 40 11.76 -0.30 12.50
N GLY A 41 11.70 -0.34 11.17
CA GLY A 41 12.77 0.10 10.29
C GLY A 41 12.88 -0.81 9.08
N ASN A 42 13.16 -0.22 7.93
CA ASN A 42 13.45 -0.95 6.70
C ASN A 42 14.48 -0.13 5.89
N PRO A 43 15.67 -0.68 5.59
CA PRO A 43 16.72 0.04 4.86
C PRO A 43 16.31 0.43 3.44
N ASP A 44 15.29 -0.23 2.87
CA ASP A 44 14.78 0.07 1.53
C ASP A 44 13.78 1.23 1.51
N ILE A 45 13.48 1.85 2.66
CA ILE A 45 12.66 3.06 2.72
C ILE A 45 13.51 4.29 2.40
N VAL A 46 13.11 5.02 1.37
CA VAL A 46 13.80 6.22 0.86
C VAL A 46 12.87 7.42 0.86
N GLY A 47 13.41 8.62 1.10
CA GLY A 47 12.67 9.88 1.18
C GLY A 47 12.78 10.56 2.54
N ASP A 48 12.37 11.83 2.59
CA ASP A 48 12.77 12.74 3.69
C ASP A 48 11.58 13.15 4.55
N SER A 49 10.35 12.94 4.07
CA SER A 49 9.10 13.31 4.74
C SER A 49 8.14 12.12 4.85
N TYR A 50 7.14 12.24 5.73
CA TYR A 50 6.07 11.23 5.84
C TYR A 50 5.23 11.06 4.57
N THR A 51 5.29 12.02 3.64
CA THR A 51 4.62 12.00 2.33
C THR A 51 5.52 11.52 1.19
N SER A 52 6.82 11.32 1.43
CA SER A 52 7.79 10.91 0.41
C SER A 52 8.57 9.65 0.77
N LYS A 53 8.51 9.20 2.03
CA LYS A 53 9.08 7.94 2.49
C LYS A 53 8.29 6.76 1.95
N MET A 54 8.93 5.96 1.11
CA MET A 54 8.37 4.78 0.47
C MET A 54 9.46 3.74 0.28
N HIS A 55 9.08 2.48 0.09
CA HIS A 55 10.00 1.46 -0.40
C HIS A 55 10.58 1.89 -1.75
N LYS A 56 11.89 1.71 -1.98
CA LYS A 56 12.60 2.21 -3.18
C LYS A 56 11.91 1.86 -4.50
N THR A 57 11.52 0.60 -4.68
CA THR A 57 10.82 0.13 -5.89
C THR A 57 9.40 0.65 -5.98
N ALA A 58 8.69 0.76 -4.85
CA ALA A 58 7.36 1.38 -4.80
C ALA A 58 7.43 2.85 -5.18
N LYS A 59 8.47 3.57 -4.75
CA LYS A 59 8.71 4.98 -5.11
C LYS A 59 8.92 5.14 -6.62
N GLU A 60 9.74 4.29 -7.23
CA GLU A 60 9.97 4.31 -8.69
C GLU A 60 8.67 4.07 -9.48
N ALA A 61 7.88 3.06 -9.08
CA ALA A 61 6.58 2.79 -9.69
C ALA A 61 5.60 3.95 -9.47
N PHE A 62 5.56 4.51 -8.27
CA PHE A 62 4.71 5.65 -7.91
C PHE A 62 5.03 6.88 -8.76
N LEU A 63 6.31 7.20 -8.97
CA LEU A 63 6.72 8.33 -9.81
C LEU A 63 6.27 8.16 -11.26
N LYS A 64 6.30 6.92 -11.80
CA LYS A 64 5.76 6.61 -13.14
C LYS A 64 4.24 6.79 -13.18
N MET A 65 3.51 6.29 -12.18
CA MET A 65 2.06 6.46 -12.06
C MET A 65 1.68 7.95 -11.99
N LYS A 66 2.37 8.71 -11.13
CA LYS A 66 2.18 10.16 -10.99
C LYS A 66 2.45 10.91 -12.29
N ALA A 67 3.51 10.56 -13.03
CA ALA A 67 3.82 11.17 -14.32
C ALA A 67 2.76 10.83 -15.39
N ALA A 68 2.17 9.64 -15.36
CA ALA A 68 1.09 9.27 -16.27
C ALA A 68 -0.20 10.06 -15.97
N ALA A 69 -0.60 10.16 -14.70
CA ALA A 69 -1.76 10.94 -14.29
C ALA A 69 -1.63 12.43 -14.65
N ALA A 70 -0.42 12.99 -14.53
CA ALA A 70 -0.15 14.39 -14.89
C ALA A 70 -0.45 14.70 -16.37
N LYS A 71 -0.31 13.74 -17.29
CA LYS A 71 -0.67 13.91 -18.71
C LYS A 71 -2.16 14.10 -18.94
N GLU A 72 -2.98 13.68 -17.97
CA GLU A 72 -4.44 13.81 -17.98
C GLU A 72 -4.92 14.93 -17.02
N ASN A 73 -4.02 15.84 -16.67
CA ASN A 73 -4.27 16.97 -15.77
C ASN A 73 -4.78 16.53 -14.39
N ILE A 74 -4.18 15.48 -13.83
CA ILE A 74 -4.38 15.00 -12.46
C ILE A 74 -3.04 15.10 -11.73
N ASN A 75 -2.97 15.89 -10.66
CA ASN A 75 -1.74 16.08 -9.90
C ASN A 75 -1.79 15.24 -8.62
N ILE A 76 -1.27 14.01 -8.67
CA ILE A 76 -1.28 13.13 -7.50
C ILE A 76 -0.44 13.72 -6.36
N GLU A 77 -1.10 14.06 -5.25
CA GLU A 77 -0.50 14.43 -3.96
C GLU A 77 -0.59 13.25 -2.99
N VAL A 78 0.50 12.97 -2.28
CA VAL A 78 0.53 11.96 -1.22
C VAL A 78 0.15 12.61 0.09
N VAL A 79 -0.94 12.15 0.69
CA VAL A 79 -1.37 12.54 2.04
C VAL A 79 -0.61 11.74 3.08
N SER A 80 -0.35 10.46 2.83
CA SER A 80 0.36 9.59 3.77
C SER A 80 1.02 8.42 3.04
N ALA A 81 2.26 8.08 3.41
CA ALA A 81 3.01 6.95 2.85
C ALA A 81 3.61 6.10 3.97
N TYR A 82 4.93 5.89 4.03
CA TYR A 82 5.55 5.13 5.12
C TYR A 82 5.24 5.74 6.48
N ARG A 83 4.84 4.87 7.41
CA ARG A 83 4.58 5.22 8.79
C ARG A 83 5.32 4.25 9.69
N SER A 84 6.19 4.76 10.56
CA SER A 84 6.90 3.91 11.52
C SER A 84 5.94 3.32 12.56
N PHE A 85 6.38 2.24 13.21
CA PHE A 85 5.71 1.66 14.37
C PHE A 85 5.40 2.73 15.42
N GLN A 86 6.41 3.53 15.77
CA GLN A 86 6.28 4.57 16.79
C GLN A 86 5.22 5.61 16.42
N ARG A 87 5.18 6.04 15.16
CA ARG A 87 4.17 6.99 14.69
C ARG A 87 2.77 6.38 14.73
N GLN A 88 2.62 5.12 14.33
CA GLN A 88 1.33 4.43 14.43
C GLN A 88 0.89 4.25 15.89
N LYS A 89 1.84 4.02 16.81
CA LYS A 89 1.60 3.94 18.26
C LYS A 89 1.05 5.26 18.80
N GLU A 90 1.67 6.38 18.47
CA GLU A 90 1.15 7.71 18.86
C GLU A 90 -0.28 7.95 18.37
N ILE A 91 -0.57 7.61 17.11
CA ILE A 91 -1.91 7.78 16.52
C ILE A 91 -2.93 6.91 17.24
N PHE A 92 -2.61 5.62 17.43
CA PHE A 92 -3.50 4.67 18.07
C PHE A 92 -3.78 5.07 19.53
N GLU A 93 -2.73 5.31 20.32
CA GLU A 93 -2.86 5.64 21.73
C GLU A 93 -3.49 7.01 21.96
N GLY A 94 -3.22 7.97 21.06
CA GLY A 94 -3.90 9.27 21.07
C GLY A 94 -5.41 9.13 20.86
N LYS A 95 -5.85 8.32 19.89
CA LYS A 95 -7.28 8.03 19.67
C LYS A 95 -7.87 7.26 20.85
N TYR A 96 -7.16 6.28 21.40
CA TYR A 96 -7.62 5.50 22.55
C TYR A 96 -7.88 6.39 23.76
N LYS A 97 -6.91 7.25 24.13
CA LYS A 97 -7.05 8.21 25.23
C LYS A 97 -8.20 9.18 24.98
N LYS A 98 -8.30 9.72 23.76
CA LYS A 98 -9.40 10.62 23.38
C LYS A 98 -10.75 9.95 23.58
N PHE A 99 -11.00 8.80 22.96
CA PHE A 99 -12.30 8.14 23.01
C PHE A 99 -12.69 7.67 24.42
N THR A 100 -11.71 7.17 25.19
CA THR A 100 -11.96 6.81 26.60
C THR A 100 -12.26 8.03 27.46
N SER A 101 -11.57 9.16 27.24
CA SER A 101 -11.90 10.43 27.92
C SER A 101 -13.27 11.00 27.53
N GLU A 102 -13.75 10.71 26.32
CA GLU A 102 -15.11 11.03 25.84
C GLU A 102 -16.18 10.06 26.39
N GLY A 103 -15.81 9.10 27.25
CA GLY A 103 -16.73 8.20 27.95
C GLY A 103 -16.97 6.86 27.25
N LEU A 104 -16.25 6.53 26.18
CA LEU A 104 -16.32 5.18 25.60
C LEU A 104 -15.58 4.19 26.51
N SER A 105 -16.15 2.98 26.69
CA SER A 105 -15.39 1.89 27.28
C SER A 105 -14.17 1.54 26.41
N PRO A 106 -13.07 1.03 26.98
CA PRO A 106 -11.89 0.60 26.22
C PRO A 106 -12.20 -0.27 24.98
N ASP A 107 -13.07 -1.28 25.13
CA ASP A 107 -13.46 -2.14 24.01
C ASP A 107 -14.17 -1.34 22.90
N LYS A 108 -15.09 -0.44 23.26
CA LYS A 108 -15.79 0.42 22.27
C LYS A 108 -14.83 1.40 21.61
N ALA A 109 -13.87 1.95 22.35
CA ALA A 109 -12.82 2.80 21.81
C ALA A 109 -11.97 2.04 20.79
N ILE A 110 -11.54 0.81 21.11
CA ILE A 110 -10.78 -0.05 20.19
C ILE A 110 -11.60 -0.38 18.94
N GLN A 111 -12.88 -0.75 19.09
CA GLN A 111 -13.78 -0.99 17.95
C GLN A 111 -13.91 0.23 17.03
N LYS A 112 -14.07 1.44 17.61
CA LYS A 112 -14.14 2.69 16.84
C LYS A 112 -12.82 3.01 16.13
N ILE A 113 -11.68 2.74 16.76
CA ILE A 113 -10.35 2.96 16.16
C ILE A 113 -10.14 2.06 14.95
N LYS A 114 -10.48 0.76 15.06
CA LYS A 114 -10.27 -0.22 13.98
C LYS A 114 -11.16 -0.04 12.75
N GLU A 115 -12.05 0.94 12.74
CA GLU A 115 -12.83 1.28 11.53
C GLU A 115 -11.95 1.88 10.42
N TYR A 116 -10.97 2.71 10.80
CA TYR A 116 -10.10 3.49 9.90
C TYR A 116 -8.64 3.58 10.38
N SER A 117 -8.23 2.75 11.35
CA SER A 117 -6.89 2.85 11.94
C SER A 117 -6.40 1.49 12.42
N THR A 118 -5.15 1.19 12.10
CA THR A 118 -4.54 -0.08 12.47
C THR A 118 -3.97 -0.04 13.89
N ILE A 119 -3.84 -1.21 14.51
CA ILE A 119 -3.04 -1.37 15.72
C ILE A 119 -1.55 -1.25 15.33
N PRO A 120 -0.68 -0.65 16.15
CA PRO A 120 0.75 -0.54 15.83
C PRO A 120 1.38 -1.92 15.57
N GLY A 121 2.21 -2.00 14.52
CA GLY A 121 2.79 -3.26 14.07
C GLY A 121 1.94 -4.02 13.06
N THR A 122 0.68 -3.62 12.83
CA THR A 122 -0.22 -4.27 11.85
C THR A 122 -0.59 -3.38 10.67
N SER A 123 0.01 -2.18 10.57
CA SER A 123 -0.25 -1.25 9.47
C SER A 123 0.49 -1.64 8.20
N ARG A 124 -0.16 -1.61 7.04
CA ARG A 124 0.51 -1.81 5.75
C ARG A 124 1.43 -0.64 5.38
N HIS A 125 1.15 0.57 5.86
CA HIS A 125 2.07 1.71 5.75
C HIS A 125 3.44 1.45 6.40
N HIS A 126 3.57 0.46 7.29
CA HIS A 126 4.88 0.04 7.81
C HIS A 126 5.82 -0.49 6.73
N TRP A 127 5.27 -0.98 5.63
CA TRP A 127 6.04 -1.59 4.54
C TRP A 127 6.54 -0.55 3.54
N GLY A 128 6.01 0.68 3.60
CA GLY A 128 6.34 1.74 2.64
C GLY A 128 5.83 1.47 1.22
N THR A 129 4.95 0.49 1.07
CA THR A 129 4.29 0.12 -0.19
C THR A 129 2.93 0.78 -0.36
N ASP A 130 2.36 1.29 0.73
CA ASP A 130 0.99 1.77 0.81
C ASP A 130 0.96 3.29 0.89
N ILE A 131 0.07 3.90 0.09
CA ILE A 131 -0.06 5.33 -0.08
C ILE A 131 -1.52 5.76 0.01
N ASP A 132 -1.76 6.88 0.69
CA ASP A 132 -3.02 7.62 0.66
C ASP A 132 -2.82 8.82 -0.27
N ILE A 133 -3.62 8.92 -1.34
CA ILE A 133 -3.43 9.92 -2.39
C ILE A 133 -4.69 10.71 -2.71
N ILE A 134 -4.49 11.97 -3.11
CA ILE A 134 -5.53 12.92 -3.53
C ILE A 134 -5.09 13.68 -4.79
N ASP A 135 -6.00 14.46 -5.39
CA ASP A 135 -5.68 15.33 -6.51
C ASP A 135 -5.41 16.76 -6.01
N ALA A 136 -4.17 17.21 -6.11
CA ALA A 136 -3.77 18.57 -5.74
C ALA A 136 -4.34 19.65 -6.67
N ASN A 137 -4.83 19.30 -7.86
CA ASN A 137 -5.49 20.25 -8.75
C ASN A 137 -6.97 20.50 -8.36
N ALA A 138 -7.55 19.65 -7.51
CA ALA A 138 -8.94 19.75 -7.11
C ALA A 138 -9.13 20.64 -5.86
N PRO A 139 -10.33 21.19 -5.62
CA PRO A 139 -10.64 21.88 -4.37
C PRO A 139 -10.35 21.01 -3.15
N ARG A 140 -9.65 21.56 -2.15
CA ARG A 140 -9.23 20.81 -0.97
C ARG A 140 -10.28 20.92 0.16
N PRO A 141 -11.03 19.85 0.48
CA PRO A 141 -11.93 19.84 1.62
C PRO A 141 -11.15 19.80 2.95
N SER A 142 -11.82 20.12 4.05
CA SER A 142 -11.21 20.12 5.39
C SER A 142 -10.71 18.73 5.81
N ASN A 143 -11.46 17.68 5.47
CA ASN A 143 -11.02 16.30 5.56
C ASN A 143 -10.92 15.70 4.15
N VAL A 144 -9.70 15.43 3.71
CA VAL A 144 -9.42 14.94 2.36
C VAL A 144 -9.65 13.45 2.19
N LEU A 145 -9.53 12.66 3.26
CA LEU A 145 -9.66 11.19 3.24
C LEU A 145 -11.07 10.78 3.68
N MET A 146 -12.05 11.11 2.83
CA MET A 146 -13.46 10.77 3.02
C MET A 146 -14.02 10.20 1.72
N PRO A 147 -14.75 9.06 1.73
CA PRO A 147 -15.15 8.39 0.49
C PRO A 147 -15.97 9.28 -0.45
N GLU A 148 -16.85 10.13 0.10
CA GLU A 148 -17.64 11.09 -0.66
C GLU A 148 -16.79 12.06 -1.50
N ASN A 149 -15.53 12.29 -1.13
CA ASN A 149 -14.65 13.13 -1.93
C ASN A 149 -14.23 12.47 -3.25
N PHE A 150 -14.31 11.13 -3.36
CA PHE A 150 -13.82 10.34 -4.49
C PHE A 150 -14.93 9.84 -5.41
N HIS A 151 -16.19 10.19 -5.16
CA HIS A 151 -17.34 9.72 -5.94
C HIS A 151 -18.31 10.84 -6.29
N GLY A 152 -19.11 10.62 -7.33
CA GLY A 152 -20.15 11.56 -7.75
C GLY A 152 -19.57 12.94 -8.07
N THR A 153 -19.98 13.94 -7.29
CA THR A 153 -19.52 15.34 -7.42
C THR A 153 -18.33 15.67 -6.50
N GLY A 154 -17.76 14.68 -5.81
CA GLY A 154 -16.60 14.87 -4.95
C GLY A 154 -15.37 15.37 -5.71
N PRO A 155 -14.52 16.20 -5.08
CA PRO A 155 -13.37 16.85 -5.73
C PRO A 155 -12.36 15.87 -6.36
N PHE A 156 -12.20 14.68 -5.79
CA PHE A 156 -11.26 13.65 -6.22
C PHE A 156 -11.91 12.57 -7.09
N CYS A 157 -13.15 12.75 -7.53
CA CYS A 157 -13.86 11.81 -8.40
C CYS A 157 -13.08 11.52 -9.70
N LYS A 158 -12.51 12.56 -10.32
CA LYS A 158 -11.67 12.41 -11.52
C LYS A 158 -10.44 11.54 -11.27
N LEU A 159 -9.74 11.77 -10.15
CA LEU A 159 -8.61 10.94 -9.74
C LEU A 159 -9.03 9.49 -9.50
N LYS A 160 -10.16 9.26 -8.82
CA LYS A 160 -10.65 7.91 -8.55
C LYS A 160 -10.94 7.13 -9.84
N THR A 161 -11.62 7.75 -10.80
CA THR A 161 -11.86 7.15 -12.12
C THR A 161 -10.54 6.79 -12.80
N TRP A 162 -9.58 7.71 -12.82
CA TRP A 162 -8.27 7.46 -13.41
C TRP A 162 -7.52 6.30 -12.73
N LEU A 163 -7.54 6.23 -11.40
CA LEU A 163 -6.88 5.16 -10.64
C LEU A 163 -7.50 3.80 -10.94
N ASN A 164 -8.82 3.70 -11.06
CA ASN A 164 -9.50 2.44 -11.41
C ASN A 164 -9.05 1.89 -12.76
N GLU A 165 -8.77 2.76 -13.71
CA GLU A 165 -8.39 2.40 -15.08
C GLU A 165 -6.87 2.18 -15.26
N ASN A 166 -6.05 2.83 -14.42
CA ASN A 166 -4.62 2.96 -14.68
C ASN A 166 -3.70 2.47 -13.56
N ALA A 167 -4.12 2.43 -12.29
CA ALA A 167 -3.21 2.14 -11.17
C ALA A 167 -2.54 0.75 -11.31
N THR A 168 -3.27 -0.25 -11.80
CA THR A 168 -2.78 -1.61 -12.00
C THR A 168 -1.69 -1.72 -13.06
N LYS A 169 -1.60 -0.77 -14.01
CA LYS A 169 -0.50 -0.68 -15.00
C LYS A 169 0.86 -0.35 -14.34
N PHE A 170 0.82 0.11 -13.09
CA PHE A 170 1.98 0.41 -12.26
C PHE A 170 2.05 -0.50 -11.03
N ASP A 171 1.30 -1.61 -11.05
CA ASP A 171 1.16 -2.59 -9.97
C ASP A 171 0.64 -2.03 -8.65
N PHE A 172 -0.10 -0.91 -8.69
CA PHE A 172 -0.82 -0.38 -7.54
C PHE A 172 -2.27 -0.90 -7.53
N TYR A 173 -2.71 -1.36 -6.37
CA TYR A 173 -4.05 -1.88 -6.15
C TYR A 173 -4.70 -1.19 -4.96
N GLU A 174 -5.96 -0.81 -5.12
CA GLU A 174 -6.80 -0.34 -4.01
C GLU A 174 -6.93 -1.47 -2.98
N VAL A 175 -6.55 -1.20 -1.72
CA VAL A 175 -6.49 -2.24 -0.68
C VAL A 175 -7.86 -2.49 -0.09
N TYR A 176 -8.53 -1.42 0.31
CA TYR A 176 -9.82 -1.47 0.98
C TYR A 176 -10.92 -1.08 0.01
N THR A 177 -11.35 -2.03 -0.82
CA THR A 177 -12.34 -1.83 -1.90
C THR A 177 -13.77 -1.65 -1.38
N ASP A 178 -14.63 -1.03 -2.20
CA ASP A 178 -16.08 -0.89 -1.96
C ASP A 178 -16.81 -2.20 -2.23
N ASN A 179 -16.54 -3.20 -1.40
CA ASN A 179 -17.20 -4.49 -1.44
C ASN A 179 -17.99 -4.65 -0.13
N GLY A 180 -19.32 -4.60 -0.22
CA GLY A 180 -20.23 -4.68 0.93
C GLY A 180 -20.16 -5.98 1.74
N ILE A 181 -19.39 -6.98 1.29
CA ILE A 181 -19.15 -8.23 2.01
C ILE A 181 -17.93 -8.10 2.96
N ARG A 182 -17.06 -7.11 2.75
CA ARG A 182 -15.89 -6.88 3.61
C ARG A 182 -16.30 -6.45 5.01
N LYS A 183 -15.66 -7.04 6.01
CA LYS A 183 -15.90 -6.85 7.45
C LYS A 183 -14.83 -6.00 8.13
N GLY A 184 -13.70 -5.82 7.47
CA GLY A 184 -12.51 -5.15 7.97
C GLY A 184 -12.59 -3.64 8.08
N PHE A 185 -11.48 -3.00 7.75
CA PHE A 185 -11.46 -1.55 7.55
C PHE A 185 -12.50 -1.14 6.52
N LYS A 186 -13.12 0.01 6.76
CA LYS A 186 -14.11 0.61 5.87
C LYS A 186 -13.51 0.89 4.50
N TYR A 187 -14.38 1.28 3.58
CA TYR A 187 -13.97 1.62 2.23
C TYR A 187 -13.02 2.83 2.21
N GLU A 188 -11.87 2.71 1.52
CA GLU A 188 -10.85 3.77 1.44
C GLU A 188 -10.40 4.00 -0.03
N PRO A 189 -11.14 4.81 -0.82
CA PRO A 189 -10.86 5.06 -2.23
C PRO A 189 -9.50 5.70 -2.54
N TRP A 190 -8.80 6.19 -1.52
CA TRP A 190 -7.49 6.82 -1.60
C TRP A 190 -6.32 5.85 -1.37
N HIS A 191 -6.58 4.66 -0.83
CA HIS A 191 -5.55 3.81 -0.23
C HIS A 191 -5.11 2.71 -1.21
N PHE A 192 -3.91 2.87 -1.77
CA PHE A 192 -3.32 1.97 -2.76
C PHE A 192 -2.02 1.35 -2.26
N SER A 193 -1.79 0.09 -2.60
CA SER A 193 -0.58 -0.66 -2.24
C SER A 193 0.15 -1.17 -3.48
N TYR A 194 1.47 -1.03 -3.50
CA TYR A 194 2.34 -1.60 -4.53
C TYR A 194 2.48 -3.11 -4.31
N ALA A 195 1.85 -3.90 -5.19
CA ALA A 195 1.74 -5.35 -5.06
C ALA A 195 3.08 -6.11 -5.06
N PRO A 196 4.07 -5.77 -5.93
CA PRO A 196 5.30 -6.58 -6.06
C PRO A 196 6.13 -6.69 -4.78
N VAL A 197 5.98 -5.75 -3.84
CA VAL A 197 6.64 -5.79 -2.53
C VAL A 197 5.64 -6.14 -1.43
N SER A 198 4.41 -5.63 -1.48
CA SER A 198 3.45 -5.84 -0.39
C SER A 198 2.95 -7.29 -0.29
N ILE A 199 2.85 -8.02 -1.40
CA ILE A 199 2.46 -9.44 -1.41
C ILE A 199 3.50 -10.30 -0.67
N PRO A 200 4.80 -10.29 -1.04
CA PRO A 200 5.79 -11.08 -0.33
C PRO A 200 5.98 -10.61 1.13
N MET A 201 5.81 -9.32 1.44
CA MET A 201 5.81 -8.85 2.82
C MET A 201 4.60 -9.37 3.62
N LEU A 202 3.39 -9.39 3.05
CA LEU A 202 2.22 -9.97 3.72
C LEU A 202 2.40 -11.48 3.96
N LYS A 203 2.97 -12.20 2.99
CA LYS A 203 3.30 -13.61 3.15
C LYS A 203 4.25 -13.82 4.32
N ALA A 204 5.37 -13.09 4.35
CA ALA A 204 6.33 -13.16 5.44
C ALA A 204 5.73 -12.71 6.78
N TYR A 205 4.84 -11.72 6.79
CA TYR A 205 4.11 -11.29 7.98
C TYR A 205 3.28 -12.43 8.57
N LYS A 206 2.50 -13.13 7.73
CA LYS A 206 1.67 -14.27 8.16
C LYS A 206 2.50 -15.45 8.68
N GLU A 207 3.66 -15.69 8.11
CA GLU A 207 4.54 -16.80 8.48
C GLU A 207 5.36 -16.52 9.74
N LYS A 208 5.82 -15.27 9.92
CA LYS A 208 6.80 -14.92 10.97
C LYS A 208 6.23 -14.17 12.16
N ILE A 209 5.06 -13.54 12.04
CA ILE A 209 4.50 -12.68 13.07
C ILE A 209 3.32 -13.36 13.76
N ASP A 210 3.56 -13.85 14.97
CA ASP A 210 2.49 -14.09 15.94
C ASP A 210 1.97 -12.73 16.42
N VAL A 211 0.80 -12.34 15.92
CA VAL A 211 0.21 -11.02 16.20
C VAL A 211 -0.12 -10.88 17.68
N LYS A 212 -0.61 -11.92 18.37
CA LYS A 212 -0.97 -11.82 19.79
C LYS A 212 0.28 -11.62 20.64
N LYS A 213 1.33 -12.40 20.37
CA LYS A 213 2.61 -12.26 21.04
C LYS A 213 3.23 -10.89 20.77
N MET A 214 3.26 -10.45 19.51
CA MET A 214 3.77 -9.13 19.12
C MET A 214 3.07 -8.01 19.88
N LEU A 215 1.74 -7.98 19.89
CA LEU A 215 0.98 -6.92 20.58
C LEU A 215 1.28 -6.88 22.09
N SER A 216 1.50 -8.04 22.70
CA SER A 216 1.83 -8.17 24.12
C SER A 216 3.26 -7.68 24.43
N GLU A 217 4.23 -7.99 23.58
CA GLU A 217 5.63 -7.55 23.71
C GLU A 217 5.79 -6.03 23.53
N GLU A 218 5.00 -5.43 22.63
CA GLU A 218 5.13 -4.04 22.25
C GLU A 218 4.46 -3.03 23.21
N LYS A 219 3.78 -3.54 24.25
CA LYS A 219 3.16 -2.76 25.34
C LYS A 219 2.34 -1.58 24.80
N ILE A 220 1.39 -1.88 23.92
CA ILE A 220 0.47 -0.91 23.34
C ILE A 220 -0.65 -0.64 24.36
N LEU A 221 -1.05 0.61 24.53
CA LEU A 221 -2.18 0.94 25.41
C LEU A 221 -3.46 0.17 25.01
N GLY A 222 -4.17 -0.39 25.98
CA GLY A 222 -5.35 -1.23 25.72
C GLY A 222 -5.03 -2.69 25.39
N ASN A 223 -3.77 -3.13 25.53
CA ASN A 223 -3.37 -4.52 25.25
C ASN A 223 -4.12 -5.57 26.09
N GLU A 224 -4.56 -5.20 27.29
CA GLU A 224 -5.42 -6.03 28.16
C GLU A 224 -6.76 -6.41 27.49
N HIS A 225 -7.20 -5.65 26.49
CA HIS A 225 -8.42 -5.92 25.70
C HIS A 225 -8.16 -6.77 24.44
N PHE A 226 -6.89 -7.06 24.11
CA PHE A 226 -6.55 -7.88 22.95
C PHE A 226 -6.62 -9.37 23.27
N SER A 227 -7.80 -9.89 23.58
CA SER A 227 -8.01 -11.33 23.81
C SER A 227 -7.67 -12.18 22.57
N GLU A 228 -7.48 -13.49 22.75
CA GLU A 228 -7.20 -14.42 21.64
C GLU A 228 -8.29 -14.37 20.57
N ALA A 229 -9.55 -14.33 21.01
CA ALA A 229 -10.72 -14.21 20.13
C ALA A 229 -10.73 -12.88 19.38
N PHE A 230 -10.38 -11.77 20.05
CA PHE A 230 -10.25 -10.47 19.41
C PHE A 230 -9.15 -10.47 18.34
N VAL A 231 -7.95 -10.94 18.68
CA VAL A 231 -6.80 -10.93 17.76
C VAL A 231 -7.06 -11.83 16.56
N SER A 232 -7.60 -13.04 16.77
CA SER A 232 -7.97 -13.95 15.69
C SER A 232 -8.97 -13.32 14.72
N LYS A 233 -10.01 -12.65 15.26
CA LYS A 233 -10.98 -11.91 14.44
C LYS A 233 -10.34 -10.72 13.73
N TYR A 234 -9.48 -9.97 14.40
CA TYR A 234 -8.77 -8.82 13.84
C TYR A 234 -7.83 -9.21 12.69
N VAL A 235 -7.08 -10.31 12.82
CA VAL A 235 -6.24 -10.82 11.73
C VAL A 235 -7.11 -11.17 10.52
N LYS A 236 -8.18 -11.94 10.73
CA LYS A 236 -9.07 -12.37 9.65
C LYS A 236 -9.75 -11.18 8.95
N GLU A 237 -10.30 -10.25 9.72
CA GLU A 237 -11.15 -9.19 9.19
C GLU A 237 -10.36 -7.92 8.84
N ASN A 238 -9.36 -7.49 9.61
CA ASN A 238 -8.69 -6.21 9.35
C ASN A 238 -7.38 -6.35 8.58
N ILE A 239 -6.64 -7.45 8.78
CA ILE A 239 -5.36 -7.66 8.10
C ILE A 239 -5.56 -8.37 6.76
N LEU A 240 -6.42 -9.39 6.71
CA LEU A 240 -6.56 -10.28 5.55
C LEU A 240 -7.78 -10.01 4.66
N ASP A 241 -8.80 -9.29 5.13
CA ASP A 241 -9.98 -8.94 4.32
C ASP A 241 -9.71 -7.67 3.50
N ILE A 242 -8.79 -7.80 2.55
CA ILE A 242 -8.35 -6.77 1.60
C ILE A 242 -8.61 -7.23 0.16
N ASN A 243 -8.28 -6.39 -0.81
CA ASN A 243 -8.33 -6.77 -2.22
C ASN A 243 -7.61 -8.11 -2.48
N PRO A 244 -8.30 -9.13 -3.03
CA PRO A 244 -7.71 -10.45 -3.26
C PRO A 244 -6.45 -10.45 -4.12
N LYS A 245 -6.27 -9.44 -4.98
CA LYS A 245 -5.05 -9.26 -5.80
C LYS A 245 -3.79 -8.96 -4.96
N LEU A 246 -3.95 -8.63 -3.68
CA LEU A 246 -2.85 -8.39 -2.75
C LEU A 246 -2.58 -9.59 -1.81
N LEU A 247 -3.29 -10.71 -1.97
CA LEU A 247 -3.15 -11.90 -1.14
C LEU A 247 -2.29 -13.01 -1.76
N SER A 248 -2.07 -12.96 -3.08
CA SER A 248 -1.51 -14.05 -3.89
C SER A 248 -0.46 -13.56 -4.88
#